data_AF-N1MK80-F1
#
_entry.id   AF-N1MK80-F1
#
_cell.length_a   1.000
_cell.length_b   1.000
_cell.length_c   1.000
_cell.angle_alpha   90.00
_cell.angle_beta   90.00
_cell.angle_gamma   90.00
#
_symmetry.space_group_name_H-M   'P 1'
#
loop_
_entity.id
_entity.type
_entity.pdbx_description
1 polymer ?
#
loop_
_entity_poly.entity_id
_entity_poly.type
_entity_poly.pdbx_seq_one_letter_code
_entity_poly.pdbx_strand_id
1 'polypeptide(L)' 'MTSVLTVREQAETSEAARKVGGYAELMRLQDERRAIKRRGKVAKLVREPQTGRFKYIAVA' A
#
# COMPACT_ATOMS: atom_id res chain seq x y z
N MET A 1 -3.30 -21.18 1.90
CA MET A 1 -4.31 -20.46 2.69
C MET A 1 -4.90 -19.36 1.83
N THR A 2 -6.12 -19.53 1.36
CA THR A 2 -6.87 -18.46 0.69
C THR A 2 -7.55 -17.64 1.78
N SER A 3 -6.97 -16.52 2.18
CA SER A 3 -7.62 -15.57 3.07
C SER A 3 -8.68 -14.81 2.28
N VAL A 4 -9.90 -15.34 2.25
CA VAL A 4 -11.09 -14.57 1.84
C VAL A 4 -11.33 -13.54 2.93
N LEU A 5 -10.91 -12.29 2.67
CA LEU A 5 -11.18 -11.16 3.54
C LEU A 5 -12.67 -11.13 3.89
N THR A 6 -12.99 -10.97 5.17
CA THR A 6 -14.37 -10.85 5.63
C THR A 6 -15.03 -9.65 4.95
N VAL A 7 -16.36 -9.64 4.77
CA VAL A 7 -17.09 -8.55 4.08
C VAL A 7 -16.78 -7.17 4.68
N ARG A 8 -16.51 -7.11 5.99
CA ARG A 8 -16.10 -5.90 6.70
C ARG A 8 -14.70 -5.43 6.31
N GLU A 9 -13.73 -6.35 6.25
CA GLU A 9 -12.39 -6.07 5.75
C GLU A 9 -12.40 -5.69 4.27
N GLN A 10 -13.29 -6.26 3.46
CA GLN A 10 -13.47 -5.88 2.06
C GLN A 10 -14.02 -4.45 1.91
N ALA A 11 -14.97 -4.04 2.75
CA ALA A 11 -15.51 -2.69 2.74
C ALA A 11 -14.46 -1.65 3.18
N GLU A 12 -13.72 -1.92 4.25
CA GLU A 12 -12.61 -1.07 4.70
C GLU A 12 -11.48 -1.01 3.66
N THR A 13 -11.18 -2.15 3.02
CA THR A 13 -10.22 -2.23 1.91
C THR A 13 -10.72 -1.47 0.69
N SER A 14 -12.02 -1.49 0.40
CA SER A 14 -12.64 -0.77 -0.73
C SER A 14 -12.66 0.74 -0.52
N GLU A 15 -12.91 1.20 0.72
CA GLU A 15 -12.86 2.61 1.06
C GLU A 15 -11.42 3.14 1.07
N ALA A 16 -10.48 2.37 1.62
CA ALA A 16 -9.05 2.64 1.54
C ALA A 16 -8.56 2.64 0.08
N ALA A 17 -9.02 1.69 -0.74
CA ALA A 17 -8.73 1.65 -2.17
C ALA A 17 -9.25 2.91 -2.88
N ARG A 18 -10.51 3.32 -2.65
CA ARG A 18 -11.05 4.55 -3.25
C ARG A 18 -10.26 5.81 -2.87
N LYS A 19 -9.76 5.91 -1.63
CA LYS A 19 -8.95 7.04 -1.17
C LYS A 19 -7.52 7.06 -1.73
N VAL A 20 -6.97 5.90 -2.11
CA VAL A 20 -5.55 5.78 -2.53
C VAL A 20 -5.39 5.67 -4.05
N GLY A 21 -6.45 5.37 -4.80
CA GLY A 21 -6.43 5.29 -6.28
C GLY A 21 -6.90 3.95 -6.87
N GLY A 22 -7.49 3.07 -6.05
CA GLY A 22 -8.01 1.76 -6.39
C GLY A 22 -7.23 0.61 -5.75
N TYR A 23 -7.73 -0.62 -5.91
CA TYR A 23 -7.08 -1.85 -5.41
C TYR A 23 -5.70 -2.06 -6.03
N ALA A 24 -5.52 -1.66 -7.30
CA ALA A 24 -4.23 -1.69 -7.99
C ALA A 24 -3.16 -0.87 -7.24
N GLU A 25 -3.53 0.27 -6.65
CA GLU A 25 -2.57 1.11 -5.94
C GLU A 25 -2.21 0.55 -4.57
N LEU A 26 -3.14 -0.14 -3.91
CA LEU A 26 -2.84 -0.90 -2.69
C LEU A 26 -1.86 -2.04 -2.95
N MET A 27 -2.05 -2.79 -4.05
CA MET A 27 -1.14 -3.86 -4.47
C MET A 27 0.25 -3.29 -4.80
N ARG A 28 0.32 -2.20 -5.57
CA ARG A 28 1.58 -1.51 -5.88
C ARG A 28 2.32 -1.10 -4.60
N LEU A 29 1.62 -0.49 -3.65
CA LEU A 29 2.19 -0.08 -2.35
C LEU A 29 2.66 -1.27 -1.52
N GLN A 30 1.93 -2.39 -1.54
CA GLN A 30 2.32 -3.61 -0.84
C GLN A 30 3.62 -4.19 -1.40
N ASP A 31 3.77 -4.21 -2.73
CA ASP A 31 4.97 -4.68 -3.41
C ASP A 31 6.17 -3.77 -3.15
N GLU A 32 6.00 -2.45 -3.19
CA GLU A 32 7.04 -1.48 -2.80
C GLU A 32 7.52 -1.72 -1.37
N ARG A 33 6.59 -1.84 -0.43
CA ARG A 33 6.91 -2.09 0.98
C ARG A 33 7.68 -3.39 1.16
N ARG A 34 7.27 -4.47 0.47
CA ARG A 34 7.95 -5.77 0.51
C ARG A 34 9.36 -5.68 -0.06
N ALA A 35 9.54 -4.99 -1.20
CA ALA A 35 10.85 -4.80 -1.81
C ALA A 35 11.83 -4.06 -0.88
N ILE A 36 11.36 -3.02 -0.19
CA ILE A 36 12.18 -2.27 0.79
C ILE A 36 12.55 -3.15 1.98
N LYS A 37 11.59 -3.89 2.55
CA LYS A 37 11.84 -4.81 3.67
C LYS A 37 12.82 -5.93 3.31
N ARG A 38 12.74 -6.50 2.09
CA ARG A 38 13.69 -7.51 1.61
C ARG A 38 15.13 -7.00 1.55
N ARG A 39 15.33 -5.69 1.42
CA ARG A 39 16.65 -5.04 1.44
C ARG A 39 17.10 -4.68 2.87
N GLY A 40 16.37 -5.12 3.90
CA GLY A 40 16.68 -4.83 5.30
C GLY A 40 16.42 -3.38 5.72
N LYS A 41 15.71 -2.59 4.90
CA LYS A 41 15.43 -1.17 5.17
C LYS A 41 14.04 -0.98 5.76
N VAL A 42 13.84 0.15 6.45
CA VAL A 42 12.53 0.55 6.95
C VAL A 42 11.75 1.26 5.84
N ALA A 43 10.49 0.87 5.66
CA ALA A 43 9.61 1.47 4.65
C ALA A 43 8.76 2.59 5.28
N LYS A 44 8.88 3.81 4.78
CA LYS A 44 8.08 4.97 5.21
C LYS A 44 7.13 5.39 4.10
N LEU A 45 5.84 5.51 4.41
CA LEU A 45 4.83 5.98 3.46
C LEU A 45 4.91 7.51 3.33
N VAL A 46 5.00 8.02 2.11
CA VAL A 46 5.07 9.45 1.81
C VAL A 46 4.10 9.78 0.69
N ARG A 47 3.45 10.94 0.78
CA ARG A 47 2.61 11.48 -0.30
C ARG A 47 3.49 12.26 -1.27
N GLU A 48 3.47 11.87 -2.53
CA GLU A 48 4.19 12.54 -3.60
C GLU A 48 3.47 13.85 -3.96
N PRO A 49 4.16 15.01 -3.86
CA PRO A 49 3.50 16.31 -4.04
C PRO A 49 3.09 16.58 -5.49
N GLN A 50 3.78 15.98 -6.47
CA GLN A 50 3.50 16.19 -7.89
C GLN A 50 2.26 15.43 -8.38
N THR A 51 2.09 14.19 -7.92
CA THR A 51 1.02 13.30 -8.38
C THR A 51 -0.10 13.15 -7.35
N GLY A 52 0.13 13.59 -6.11
CA GLY A 52 -0.77 13.38 -4.97
C GLY A 52 -0.84 11.93 -4.49
N ARG A 53 -0.11 11.00 -5.13
CA ARG A 53 -0.11 9.56 -4.83
C ARG A 53 0.76 9.23 -3.64
N PHE A 54 0.44 8.14 -2.97
CA PHE A 54 1.29 7.62 -1.91
C PHE A 54 2.39 6.71 -2.49
N LYS A 55 3.57 6.70 -1.88
CA LYS A 55 4.65 5.75 -2.21
C LYS A 55 5.43 5.37 -0.96
N TYR A 56 6.01 4.17 -0.94
CA TYR A 56 6.97 3.83 0.10
C TYR A 56 8.39 4.24 -0.30
N ILE A 57 9.07 4.93 0.61
CA ILE A 57 10.51 5.21 0.49
C ILE A 57 11.28 4.38 1.50
N ALA A 58 12.49 3.99 1.13
CA ALA A 58 13.41 3.33 2.05
C ALA A 58 14.09 4.38 2.92
N VAL A 59 13.97 4.22 4.24
CA VAL A 59 14.73 4.97 5.23
C VAL A 59 15.73 4.01 5.90
N ALA A 60 16.92 4.56 6.18
CA ALA A 60 18.03 3.85 6.81
C ALA A 60 17.69 3.44 8.24
#